data_AF-A0A9W7DL37-F1
#
_entry.id   AF-A0A9W7DL37-F1
#
_cell.length_a   1.000
_cell.length_b   1.000
_cell.length_c   1.000
_cell.angle_alpha   90.00
_cell.angle_beta   90.00
_cell.angle_gamma   90.00
#
_symmetry.space_group_name_H-M   'P 1'
#
loop_
_entity.id
_entity.type
_entity.pdbx_description
1 polymer ?
#
loop_
_entity_poly.entity_id
_entity_poly.type
_entity_poly.pdbx_seq_one_letter_code
_entity_poly.pdbx_strand_id
1 'polypeptide(L)'
;MRSIADAFAPRCILYSPVLVSCTSFVLSFCMTKQADAWVENLNLLSGGGLLNCDDIIDADAGTLPSFCSNKWKNLKPLIRQTQPDVGYAWVQRKLDNSFDKESDAQDEMDETSIPAVLGPGANFYIVDHHHTLVALDKSGYDDTKVTVEILCDYREMEEEAFWLTLEAENFVYPYSRPAGEDDSLPTKIDFKDLPTDFSHKNFNDDHWRSLSSFVRKTSNNTCEDVYHLDDTCMRCFVRECDKSGKGIPFFEFRWAYYMNDAFNNGDLWGGDDDYKSFVKAYKDVDIDKLGKIKTSTWEEAAEGLIPLCRWEGTGSYEVKLGGALEGSLPGVVAGWNPIKGDDPECDSPACTPTNQQTRLDFI
;
A
#
# COMPACT_ATOMS: atom_id res chain seq x y z
N MET A 1 -0.78 29.00 36.32
CA MET A 1 -0.67 29.75 35.06
C MET A 1 0.80 29.97 34.71
N ARG A 2 1.34 29.19 33.77
CA ARG A 2 2.25 29.58 32.68
C ARG A 2 2.64 28.32 31.88
N SER A 3 1.98 28.19 30.73
CA SER A 3 2.38 27.59 29.44
C SER A 3 3.61 26.69 29.39
N ILE A 4 3.41 25.42 29.01
CA ILE A 4 4.41 24.57 28.37
C ILE A 4 4.06 24.59 26.88
N ALA A 5 4.73 25.46 26.14
CA ALA A 5 4.83 25.46 24.69
C ALA A 5 6.33 25.63 24.39
N ASP A 6 6.80 24.96 23.35
CA ASP A 6 8.18 24.92 22.83
C ASP A 6 9.09 23.86 23.45
N ALA A 7 9.01 22.65 22.89
CA ALA A 7 10.03 21.62 22.99
C ALA A 7 10.37 21.09 21.58
N PHE A 8 11.45 21.68 21.02
CA PHE A 8 12.37 21.10 20.05
C PHE A 8 11.92 20.89 18.59
N ALA A 9 12.11 21.92 17.77
CA ALA A 9 12.43 21.78 16.35
C ALA A 9 13.96 21.55 16.18
N PRO A 10 14.41 20.61 15.33
CA PRO A 10 15.83 20.45 15.06
C PRO A 10 16.34 21.60 14.17
N ARG A 11 17.28 22.40 14.70
CA ARG A 11 18.01 23.42 13.95
C ARG A 11 19.13 22.75 13.13
N CYS A 12 18.99 22.69 11.82
CA CYS A 12 20.13 22.45 10.92
C CYS A 12 21.04 23.70 10.90
N ILE A 13 22.24 23.57 11.46
CA ILE A 13 23.28 24.61 11.36
C ILE A 13 24.01 24.42 10.03
N LEU A 14 23.82 25.35 9.10
CA LEU A 14 24.57 25.46 7.86
C LEU A 14 25.98 26.04 8.12
N TYR A 15 27.01 25.29 7.76
CA TYR A 15 28.32 25.84 7.42
C TYR A 15 28.64 25.49 5.96
N SER A 16 29.01 26.51 5.18
CA SER A 16 29.33 26.48 3.74
C SER A 16 30.84 26.65 3.54
N PRO A 17 31.43 26.46 2.33
CA PRO A 17 31.33 25.33 1.44
C PRO A 17 32.73 24.72 1.16
N VAL A 18 32.85 23.39 1.10
CA VAL A 18 33.91 22.75 0.32
C VAL A 18 33.24 21.67 -0.50
N LEU A 19 33.30 21.84 -1.82
CA LEU A 19 32.89 20.87 -2.83
C LEU A 19 33.60 19.54 -2.57
N VAL A 20 32.87 18.57 -2.03
CA VAL A 20 33.24 17.16 -2.10
C VAL A 20 32.02 16.41 -2.62
N SER A 21 32.22 15.82 -3.79
CA SER A 21 31.33 14.83 -4.41
C SER A 21 31.04 13.72 -3.40
N CYS A 22 29.84 13.71 -2.82
CA CYS A 22 29.34 12.60 -2.03
C CYS A 22 28.45 11.72 -2.92
N THR A 23 29.05 10.61 -3.33
CA THR A 23 28.37 9.40 -3.81
C THR A 23 27.46 8.81 -2.73
N SER A 24 26.54 7.95 -3.17
CA SER A 24 25.35 7.31 -2.57
C SER A 24 25.36 6.77 -1.13
N PHE A 25 26.32 7.12 -0.26
CA PHE A 25 26.47 6.54 1.08
C PHE A 25 25.70 7.29 2.20
N VAL A 26 25.23 8.52 1.97
CA VAL A 26 24.66 9.37 3.04
C VAL A 26 23.15 9.18 3.22
N LEU A 27 22.41 8.75 2.20
CA LEU A 27 20.97 8.52 2.30
C LEU A 27 20.60 7.33 3.22
N SER A 28 21.37 6.24 3.17
CA SER A 28 21.14 5.04 3.99
C SER A 28 21.29 5.30 5.51
N PHE A 29 22.13 6.26 5.91
CA PHE A 29 22.35 6.59 7.33
C PHE A 29 21.28 7.52 7.94
N CYS A 30 20.44 8.14 7.10
CA CYS A 30 19.37 9.03 7.57
C CYS A 30 18.06 8.27 7.79
N MET A 31 17.75 7.28 6.93
CA MET A 31 16.55 6.44 7.03
C MET A 31 16.61 5.49 8.24
N THR A 32 17.75 4.86 8.48
CA THR A 32 17.98 3.98 9.65
C THR A 32 17.71 4.67 10.99
N LYS A 33 18.08 5.95 11.13
CA LYS A 33 17.80 6.72 12.36
C LYS A 33 16.31 7.05 12.56
N GLN A 34 15.51 7.06 11.50
CA GLN A 34 14.08 7.38 11.58
C GLN A 34 13.27 6.15 11.98
N ALA A 35 13.63 4.97 11.48
CA ALA A 35 13.07 3.68 11.89
C ALA A 35 13.43 3.34 13.35
N ASP A 36 14.69 3.48 13.75
CA ASP A 36 15.13 3.30 15.14
C ASP A 36 14.37 4.22 16.10
N ALA A 37 14.18 5.49 15.71
CA ALA A 37 13.43 6.46 16.50
C ALA A 37 11.92 6.13 16.59
N TRP A 38 11.34 5.53 15.56
CA TRP A 38 9.92 5.13 15.56
C TRP A 38 9.68 3.94 16.50
N VAL A 39 10.50 2.90 16.42
CA VAL A 39 10.44 1.74 17.33
C VAL A 39 10.75 2.13 18.77
N GLU A 40 11.74 3.01 19.01
CA GLU A 40 12.01 3.56 20.34
C GLU A 40 10.83 4.37 20.89
N ASN A 41 10.18 5.20 20.07
CA ASN A 41 9.00 5.96 20.47
C ASN A 41 7.81 5.05 20.80
N LEU A 42 7.58 3.97 20.06
CA LEU A 42 6.56 2.98 20.39
C LEU A 42 6.83 2.29 21.73
N ASN A 43 8.09 1.89 21.98
CA ASN A 43 8.50 1.28 23.24
C ASN A 43 8.34 2.23 24.44
N LEU A 44 8.51 3.55 24.22
CA LEU A 44 8.28 4.58 25.23
C LEU A 44 6.78 4.81 25.50
N LEU A 45 5.94 4.71 24.47
CA LEU A 45 4.47 4.84 24.59
C LEU A 45 3.84 3.62 25.26
N SER A 46 4.39 2.41 25.10
CA SER A 46 3.86 1.16 25.67
C SER A 46 4.34 0.85 27.10
N GLY A 47 5.25 1.63 27.69
CA GLY A 47 5.70 1.48 29.10
C GLY A 47 6.49 0.20 29.41
N GLY A 48 6.79 -0.59 28.38
CA GLY A 48 7.45 -1.90 28.34
C GLY A 48 7.40 -2.34 26.87
N GLY A 49 8.44 -2.99 26.36
CA GLY A 49 8.56 -3.25 24.90
C GLY A 49 7.30 -3.88 24.27
N LEU A 50 7.13 -3.70 22.96
CA LEU A 50 5.98 -4.22 22.21
C LEU A 50 5.60 -5.65 22.62
N LEU A 51 4.31 -5.86 22.91
CA LEU A 51 3.78 -7.18 23.29
C LEU A 51 3.99 -8.19 22.15
N ASN A 52 4.22 -9.45 22.51
CA ASN A 52 4.25 -10.51 21.51
C ASN A 52 2.82 -10.69 20.97
N CYS A 53 2.67 -10.76 19.65
CA CYS A 53 1.36 -10.99 19.03
C CYS A 53 0.70 -12.31 19.48
N ASP A 54 1.48 -13.30 19.94
CA ASP A 54 0.94 -14.53 20.53
C ASP A 54 0.17 -14.25 21.84
N ASP A 55 0.58 -13.25 22.62
CA ASP A 55 0.01 -12.92 23.93
C ASP A 55 -1.31 -12.13 23.82
N ILE A 56 -1.62 -11.61 22.62
CA ILE A 56 -2.84 -10.82 22.36
C ILE A 56 -4.07 -11.70 22.16
N ILE A 57 -3.86 -12.95 21.77
CA ILE A 57 -4.93 -13.93 21.57
C ILE A 57 -5.69 -14.14 22.89
N ASP A 58 -4.97 -14.17 24.01
CA ASP A 58 -5.52 -14.43 25.35
C ASP A 58 -5.82 -13.15 26.15
N ALA A 59 -5.48 -11.97 25.63
CA ALA A 59 -5.71 -10.70 26.29
C ALA A 59 -7.20 -10.31 26.29
N ASP A 60 -7.68 -9.77 27.41
CA ASP A 60 -9.03 -9.23 27.51
C ASP A 60 -9.21 -8.07 26.52
N ALA A 61 -10.27 -8.12 25.71
CA ALA A 61 -10.61 -7.13 24.67
C ALA A 61 -10.55 -5.66 25.14
N GLY A 62 -10.87 -5.40 26.42
CA GLY A 62 -10.83 -4.06 27.02
C GLY A 62 -9.44 -3.53 27.39
N THR A 63 -8.38 -4.32 27.18
CA THR A 63 -7.00 -3.99 27.56
C THR A 63 -6.00 -4.14 26.41
N LEU A 64 -6.50 -4.32 25.18
CA LEU A 64 -5.64 -4.63 24.06
C LEU A 64 -4.68 -3.49 23.72
N PRO A 65 -3.38 -3.79 23.56
CA PRO A 65 -2.43 -2.81 23.07
C PRO A 65 -2.77 -2.45 21.61
N SER A 66 -2.51 -1.20 21.22
CA SER A 66 -2.63 -0.79 19.81
C SER A 66 -1.59 -1.44 18.91
N PHE A 67 -0.52 -2.03 19.47
CA PHE A 67 0.58 -2.61 18.71
C PHE A 67 1.07 -3.92 19.31
N CYS A 68 1.55 -4.81 18.44
CA CYS A 68 2.27 -6.01 18.81
C CYS A 68 3.38 -6.31 17.82
N SER A 69 4.28 -7.22 18.17
CA SER A 69 5.28 -7.67 17.22
C SER A 69 5.62 -9.13 17.40
N ASN A 70 5.93 -9.81 16.30
CA ASN A 70 6.45 -11.18 16.33
C ASN A 70 7.32 -11.41 15.09
N LYS A 71 8.07 -12.51 15.08
CA LYS A 71 8.80 -12.96 13.89
C LYS A 71 7.81 -13.45 12.84
N TRP A 72 8.14 -13.24 11.56
CA TRP A 72 7.27 -13.60 10.44
C TRP A 72 6.77 -15.04 10.51
N LYS A 73 7.65 -16.01 10.81
CA LYS A 73 7.26 -17.43 10.93
C LYS A 73 6.21 -17.74 11.99
N ASN A 74 6.16 -16.96 13.06
CA ASN A 74 5.19 -17.11 14.14
C ASN A 74 3.92 -16.32 13.86
N LEU A 75 4.07 -15.15 13.22
CA LEU A 75 2.95 -14.27 12.90
C LEU A 75 2.12 -14.77 11.72
N LYS A 76 2.76 -15.26 10.66
CA LYS A 76 2.12 -15.69 9.40
C LYS A 76 0.93 -16.65 9.59
N PRO A 77 0.99 -17.70 10.44
CA PRO A 77 -0.15 -18.57 10.68
C PRO A 77 -1.39 -17.87 11.26
N LEU A 78 -1.19 -16.74 11.94
CA LEU A 78 -2.24 -15.94 12.58
C LEU A 78 -2.82 -14.88 11.64
N ILE A 79 -2.21 -14.68 10.47
CA ILE A 79 -2.61 -13.64 9.53
C ILE A 79 -3.65 -14.17 8.52
N ARG A 80 -4.62 -13.32 8.17
CA ARG A 80 -5.59 -13.49 7.09
C ARG A 80 -5.52 -12.34 6.10
N GLN A 81 -5.81 -12.64 4.84
CA GLN A 81 -5.82 -11.68 3.76
C GLN A 81 -7.16 -10.94 3.70
N THR A 82 -7.14 -9.68 3.29
CA THR A 82 -8.37 -8.92 3.02
C THR A 82 -8.48 -8.47 1.56
N GLN A 83 -7.59 -8.97 0.70
CA GLN A 83 -7.67 -8.82 -0.75
C GLN A 83 -7.19 -10.13 -1.41
N PRO A 84 -7.79 -10.56 -2.53
CA PRO A 84 -7.38 -11.78 -3.22
C PRO A 84 -6.18 -11.56 -4.16
N ASP A 85 -5.97 -10.32 -4.60
CA ASP A 85 -5.06 -10.01 -5.71
C ASP A 85 -3.98 -9.04 -5.26
N VAL A 86 -2.75 -9.24 -5.72
CA VAL A 86 -1.67 -8.22 -5.69
C VAL A 86 -1.07 -8.09 -7.07
N GLY A 87 -0.32 -7.02 -7.31
CA GLY A 87 0.45 -6.89 -8.55
C GLY A 87 1.81 -7.55 -8.40
N TYR A 88 2.05 -8.68 -9.05
CA TYR A 88 3.28 -9.46 -8.85
C TYR A 88 4.52 -8.72 -9.33
N ALA A 89 4.45 -7.96 -10.42
CA ALA A 89 5.60 -7.17 -10.86
C ALA A 89 5.98 -6.08 -9.85
N TRP A 90 4.99 -5.52 -9.13
CA TRP A 90 5.26 -4.60 -8.04
C TRP A 90 5.88 -5.30 -6.82
N VAL A 91 5.40 -6.51 -6.49
CA VAL A 91 6.05 -7.36 -5.48
C VAL A 91 7.49 -7.68 -5.88
N GLN A 92 7.74 -7.99 -7.15
CA GLN A 92 9.09 -8.25 -7.66
C GLN A 92 10.00 -7.03 -7.46
N ARG A 93 9.53 -5.83 -7.79
CA ARG A 93 10.30 -4.60 -7.56
C ARG A 93 10.65 -4.42 -6.08
N LYS A 94 9.74 -4.78 -5.16
CA LYS A 94 10.04 -4.77 -3.73
C LYS A 94 11.09 -5.81 -3.38
N LEU A 95 10.96 -7.04 -3.87
CA LEU A 95 11.97 -8.08 -3.66
C LEU A 95 13.37 -7.62 -4.08
N ASP A 96 13.48 -7.04 -5.27
CA ASP A 96 14.75 -6.57 -5.84
C ASP A 96 15.37 -5.41 -5.05
N ASN A 97 14.54 -4.54 -4.47
CA ASN A 97 14.99 -3.31 -3.81
C ASN A 97 15.18 -3.43 -2.29
N SER A 98 14.36 -4.25 -1.62
CA SER A 98 14.25 -4.26 -0.16
C SER A 98 14.42 -5.65 0.46
N PHE A 99 14.55 -6.72 -0.33
CA PHE A 99 14.65 -8.09 0.19
C PHE A 99 15.82 -8.88 -0.43
N ASP A 100 16.94 -8.21 -0.74
CA ASP A 100 18.19 -8.89 -1.16
C ASP A 100 18.81 -9.70 0.00
N LYS A 101 18.68 -9.18 1.23
CA LYS A 101 19.16 -9.81 2.47
C LYS A 101 18.13 -9.66 3.58
N GLU A 102 18.26 -10.53 4.59
CA GLU A 102 17.40 -10.50 5.78
C GLU A 102 17.50 -9.19 6.56
N SER A 103 18.67 -8.53 6.57
CA SER A 103 18.82 -7.20 7.17
C SER A 103 18.01 -6.14 6.45
N ASP A 104 17.99 -6.19 5.13
CA ASP A 104 17.29 -5.20 4.30
C ASP A 104 15.78 -5.38 4.45
N ALA A 105 15.33 -6.63 4.59
CA ALA A 105 13.95 -6.95 4.91
C ALA A 105 13.53 -6.50 6.31
N GLN A 106 14.45 -6.58 7.29
CA GLN A 106 14.22 -6.02 8.62
C GLN A 106 14.10 -4.50 8.57
N ASP A 107 14.99 -3.82 7.84
CA ASP A 107 14.93 -2.36 7.65
C ASP A 107 13.57 -1.94 7.05
N GLU A 108 13.10 -2.61 5.99
CA GLU A 108 11.76 -2.34 5.39
C GLU A 108 10.61 -2.57 6.40
N MET A 109 10.70 -3.57 7.27
CA MET A 109 9.68 -3.85 8.30
C MET A 109 9.72 -2.92 9.51
N ASP A 110 10.81 -2.21 9.71
CA ASP A 110 10.95 -1.22 10.78
C ASP A 110 10.53 0.19 10.33
N GLU A 111 10.32 0.42 9.02
CA GLU A 111 9.84 1.71 8.49
C GLU A 111 8.38 2.01 8.88
N THR A 112 7.53 0.99 9.03
CA THR A 112 6.10 1.19 9.29
C THR A 112 5.43 -0.02 9.94
N SER A 113 4.32 0.21 10.65
CA SER A 113 3.46 -0.87 11.16
C SER A 113 2.61 -1.46 10.04
N ILE A 114 2.26 -2.74 10.21
CA ILE A 114 1.24 -3.40 9.40
C ILE A 114 -0.12 -3.22 10.08
N PRO A 115 -1.05 -2.44 9.51
CA PRO A 115 -2.37 -2.27 10.10
C PRO A 115 -3.20 -3.53 9.89
N ALA A 116 -3.88 -3.95 10.95
CA ALA A 116 -4.75 -5.12 10.94
C ALA A 116 -5.99 -4.92 11.81
N VAL A 117 -7.06 -5.63 11.44
CA VAL A 117 -8.21 -5.85 12.31
C VAL A 117 -8.06 -7.21 12.98
N LEU A 118 -8.24 -7.26 14.29
CA LEU A 118 -8.28 -8.51 15.02
C LEU A 118 -9.68 -9.09 14.93
N GLY A 119 -9.84 -10.17 14.18
CA GLY A 119 -11.13 -10.74 13.82
C GLY A 119 -11.40 -12.13 14.42
N PRO A 120 -12.47 -12.80 13.97
CA PRO A 120 -12.93 -14.08 14.49
C PRO A 120 -11.81 -15.13 14.56
N GLY A 121 -11.81 -15.90 15.66
CA GLY A 121 -10.75 -16.87 15.95
C GLY A 121 -9.40 -16.25 16.31
N ALA A 122 -9.40 -14.97 16.72
CA ALA A 122 -8.21 -14.20 17.11
C ALA A 122 -7.14 -14.13 16.00
N ASN A 123 -7.58 -13.97 14.75
CA ASN A 123 -6.67 -13.80 13.61
C ASN A 123 -6.52 -12.33 13.23
N PHE A 124 -5.33 -11.96 12.74
CA PHE A 124 -5.04 -10.62 12.24
C PHE A 124 -5.40 -10.53 10.75
N TYR A 125 -6.43 -9.76 10.43
CA TYR A 125 -6.85 -9.47 9.06
C TYR A 125 -6.12 -8.21 8.60
N ILE A 126 -5.10 -8.38 7.76
CA ILE A 126 -4.26 -7.28 7.28
C ILE A 126 -5.05 -6.38 6.37
N VAL A 127 -5.03 -5.07 6.58
CA VAL A 127 -5.82 -4.12 5.76
C VAL A 127 -4.97 -3.33 4.78
N ASP A 128 -3.65 -3.31 4.94
CA ASP A 128 -2.71 -2.66 4.01
C ASP A 128 -1.33 -3.35 3.99
N HIS A 129 -0.45 -2.97 3.06
CA HIS A 129 0.90 -3.52 2.86
C HIS A 129 0.96 -4.97 2.36
N HIS A 130 -0.09 -5.45 1.71
CA HIS A 130 -0.13 -6.80 1.14
C HIS A 130 1.07 -7.10 0.22
N HIS A 131 1.44 -6.20 -0.70
CA HIS A 131 2.62 -6.41 -1.56
C HIS A 131 3.93 -6.57 -0.78
N THR A 132 4.11 -5.81 0.31
CA THR A 132 5.32 -5.89 1.13
C THR A 132 5.39 -7.20 1.89
N LEU A 133 4.28 -7.63 2.51
CA LEU A 133 4.23 -8.92 3.19
C LEU A 133 4.33 -10.11 2.24
N VAL A 134 3.81 -10.01 1.01
CA VAL A 134 4.00 -11.02 -0.04
C VAL A 134 5.48 -11.11 -0.44
N ALA A 135 6.19 -9.97 -0.53
CA ALA A 135 7.63 -9.96 -0.77
C ALA A 135 8.40 -10.61 0.40
N LEU A 136 8.05 -10.29 1.65
CA LEU A 136 8.63 -10.93 2.83
C LEU A 136 8.39 -12.46 2.86
N ASP A 137 7.17 -12.90 2.57
CA ASP A 137 6.87 -14.33 2.53
C ASP A 137 7.62 -15.06 1.40
N LYS A 138 7.80 -14.37 0.27
CA LYS A 138 8.50 -14.91 -0.90
C LYS A 138 10.01 -14.98 -0.70
N SER A 139 10.61 -14.05 0.05
CA SER A 139 12.05 -14.03 0.34
C SER A 139 12.49 -15.18 1.25
N GLY A 140 11.58 -15.66 2.12
CA GLY A 140 11.86 -16.74 3.08
C GLY A 140 12.60 -16.27 4.34
N TYR A 141 12.62 -14.96 4.60
CA TYR A 141 13.21 -14.39 5.83
C TYR A 141 12.27 -14.52 7.02
N ASP A 142 12.07 -15.78 7.43
CA ASP A 142 11.16 -16.23 8.48
C ASP A 142 11.44 -15.61 9.87
N ASP A 143 12.66 -15.12 10.10
CA ASP A 143 13.09 -14.55 11.38
C ASP A 143 12.96 -13.01 11.45
N THR A 144 12.58 -12.34 10.36
CA THR A 144 12.27 -10.89 10.32
C THR A 144 11.12 -10.57 11.27
N LYS A 145 11.31 -9.54 12.10
CA LYS A 145 10.31 -9.05 13.04
C LYS A 145 9.35 -8.10 12.33
N VAL A 146 8.06 -8.32 12.53
CA VAL A 146 6.97 -7.50 11.97
C VAL A 146 6.20 -6.88 13.13
N THR A 147 5.95 -5.57 13.04
CA THR A 147 5.10 -4.85 13.97
C THR A 147 3.70 -4.71 13.39
N VAL A 148 2.68 -5.18 14.10
CA VAL A 148 1.27 -5.08 13.73
C VAL A 148 0.63 -3.98 14.54
N GLU A 149 -0.11 -3.10 13.88
CA GLU A 149 -1.00 -2.11 14.48
C GLU A 149 -2.42 -2.65 14.48
N ILE A 150 -3.00 -2.84 15.65
CA ILE A 150 -4.38 -3.29 15.81
C ILE A 150 -5.27 -2.07 15.71
N LEU A 151 -5.96 -1.95 14.58
CA LEU A 151 -6.95 -0.91 14.37
C LEU A 151 -8.18 -1.19 15.23
N CYS A 152 -8.80 -2.36 15.04
CA CYS A 152 -10.07 -2.75 15.65
C CYS A 152 -9.97 -4.15 16.28
N ASP A 153 -10.71 -4.36 17.36
CA ASP A 153 -10.94 -5.69 17.92
C ASP A 153 -12.39 -6.14 17.68
N TYR A 154 -12.55 -7.04 16.71
CA TYR A 154 -13.79 -7.65 16.26
C TYR A 154 -13.77 -9.18 16.46
N ARG A 155 -12.92 -9.70 17.34
CA ARG A 155 -12.75 -11.15 17.56
C ARG A 155 -14.02 -11.88 18.00
N GLU A 156 -14.93 -11.16 18.64
CA GLU A 156 -16.20 -11.68 19.17
C GLU A 156 -17.36 -11.58 18.17
N MET A 157 -17.13 -11.03 16.96
CA MET A 157 -18.16 -10.95 15.94
C MET A 157 -18.40 -12.32 15.30
N GLU A 158 -19.66 -12.59 14.94
CA GLU A 158 -19.99 -13.70 14.05
C GLU A 158 -19.38 -13.45 12.66
N GLU A 159 -18.92 -14.51 12.00
CA GLU A 159 -18.10 -14.42 10.78
C GLU A 159 -18.77 -13.61 9.65
N GLU A 160 -20.07 -13.81 9.42
CA GLU A 160 -20.81 -13.05 8.40
C GLU A 160 -20.88 -11.54 8.74
N ALA A 161 -21.16 -11.21 10.01
CA ALA A 161 -21.22 -9.83 10.47
C ALA A 161 -19.85 -9.15 10.42
N PHE A 162 -18.78 -9.92 10.71
CA PHE A 162 -17.40 -9.46 10.62
C PHE A 162 -17.04 -9.01 9.21
N TRP A 163 -17.28 -9.84 8.19
CA TRP A 163 -16.95 -9.50 6.81
C TRP A 163 -17.75 -8.31 6.28
N LEU A 164 -19.05 -8.25 6.59
CA LEU A 164 -19.89 -7.10 6.25
C LEU A 164 -19.40 -5.82 6.93
N THR A 165 -18.89 -5.91 8.15
CA THR A 165 -18.28 -4.78 8.86
C THR A 165 -16.99 -4.33 8.20
N LEU A 166 -16.09 -5.27 7.85
CA LEU A 166 -14.86 -4.92 7.11
C LEU A 166 -15.17 -4.24 5.78
N GLU A 167 -16.18 -4.70 5.05
CA GLU A 167 -16.59 -4.08 3.79
C GLU A 167 -17.14 -2.66 4.02
N ALA A 168 -18.01 -2.48 5.01
CA ALA A 168 -18.57 -1.17 5.35
C ALA A 168 -17.50 -0.16 5.80
N GLU A 169 -16.43 -0.64 6.46
CA GLU A 169 -15.30 0.17 6.92
C GLU A 169 -14.17 0.28 5.88
N ASN A 170 -14.33 -0.32 4.70
CA ASN A 170 -13.35 -0.36 3.61
C ASN A 170 -12.01 -1.01 3.99
N PHE A 171 -12.06 -2.04 4.84
CA PHE A 171 -10.92 -2.86 5.27
C PHE A 171 -10.75 -4.14 4.45
N VAL A 172 -11.60 -4.38 3.45
CA VAL A 172 -11.52 -5.54 2.56
C VAL A 172 -11.77 -5.12 1.12
N TYR A 173 -10.97 -5.68 0.20
CA TYR A 173 -11.12 -5.55 -1.25
C TYR A 173 -11.58 -6.91 -1.83
N PRO A 174 -12.88 -7.22 -1.86
CA PRO A 174 -13.39 -8.51 -2.32
C PRO A 174 -13.60 -8.51 -3.84
N TYR A 175 -12.61 -8.09 -4.61
CA TYR A 175 -12.70 -8.04 -6.07
C TYR A 175 -11.52 -8.77 -6.68
N SER A 176 -11.80 -9.56 -7.72
CA SER A 176 -10.77 -10.27 -8.48
C SER A 176 -11.16 -10.40 -9.95
N ARG A 177 -10.17 -10.65 -10.80
CA ARG A 177 -10.40 -10.96 -12.21
C ARG A 177 -10.75 -12.43 -12.39
N PRO A 178 -11.72 -12.75 -13.26
CA PRO A 178 -11.96 -14.13 -13.67
C PRO A 178 -10.66 -14.82 -14.09
N ALA A 179 -10.45 -16.03 -13.57
CA ALA A 179 -9.24 -16.78 -13.83
C ALA A 179 -9.03 -17.02 -15.33
N GLY A 180 -7.87 -16.61 -15.86
CA GLY A 180 -7.54 -16.71 -17.28
C GLY A 180 -8.07 -15.56 -18.15
N GLU A 181 -8.68 -14.54 -17.53
CA GLU A 181 -9.14 -13.31 -18.18
C GLU A 181 -8.46 -12.10 -17.53
N ASP A 182 -7.12 -12.07 -17.52
CA ASP A 182 -6.31 -11.06 -16.82
C ASP A 182 -6.54 -9.60 -17.30
N ASP A 183 -7.11 -9.46 -18.50
CA ASP A 183 -7.49 -8.17 -19.10
C ASP A 183 -8.99 -7.86 -18.97
N SER A 184 -9.79 -8.71 -18.33
CA SER A 184 -11.17 -8.39 -18.00
C SER A 184 -11.25 -7.47 -16.79
N LEU A 185 -12.33 -6.70 -16.67
CA LEU A 185 -12.57 -5.87 -15.50
C LEU A 185 -12.85 -6.75 -14.27
N PRO A 186 -12.36 -6.37 -13.07
CA PRO A 186 -12.54 -7.16 -11.88
C PRO A 186 -14.02 -7.23 -11.49
N THR A 187 -14.40 -8.34 -10.87
CA THR A 187 -15.76 -8.58 -10.37
C THR A 187 -15.72 -8.86 -8.87
N LYS A 188 -16.81 -8.54 -8.17
CA LYS A 188 -16.92 -8.84 -6.74
C LYS A 188 -16.98 -10.35 -6.55
N ILE A 189 -16.18 -10.86 -5.61
CA ILE A 189 -16.19 -12.26 -5.18
C ILE A 189 -16.90 -12.39 -3.82
N ASP A 190 -17.26 -13.62 -3.46
CA ASP A 190 -17.78 -13.93 -2.13
C ASP A 190 -16.61 -13.87 -1.11
N PHE A 191 -16.88 -13.44 0.13
CA PHE A 191 -15.85 -13.40 1.17
C PHE A 191 -15.25 -14.77 1.46
N LYS A 192 -16.01 -15.85 1.29
CA LYS A 192 -15.51 -17.22 1.45
C LYS A 192 -14.48 -17.61 0.39
N ASP A 193 -14.44 -16.89 -0.73
CA ASP A 193 -13.50 -17.11 -1.83
C ASP A 193 -12.20 -16.30 -1.61
N LEU A 194 -12.13 -15.46 -0.56
CA LEU A 194 -10.88 -14.83 -0.13
C LEU A 194 -9.92 -15.88 0.44
N PRO A 195 -8.60 -15.72 0.23
CA PRO A 195 -7.62 -16.62 0.81
C PRO A 195 -7.64 -16.64 2.34
N THR A 196 -7.64 -17.85 2.91
CA THR A 196 -7.71 -18.06 4.37
C THR A 196 -6.35 -18.14 5.06
N ASP A 197 -5.25 -17.98 4.33
CA ASP A 197 -3.90 -17.95 4.88
C ASP A 197 -3.02 -16.97 4.08
N PHE A 198 -1.96 -16.44 4.71
CA PHE A 198 -1.08 -15.46 4.09
C PHE A 198 0.13 -16.11 3.39
N SER A 199 -0.09 -17.06 2.48
CA SER A 199 0.96 -17.51 1.56
C SER A 199 1.01 -16.63 0.32
N HIS A 200 2.21 -16.24 -0.12
CA HIS A 200 2.42 -15.55 -1.40
C HIS A 200 1.83 -16.29 -2.62
N LYS A 201 1.61 -17.60 -2.52
CA LYS A 201 1.05 -18.44 -3.59
C LYS A 201 -0.47 -18.34 -3.71
N ASN A 202 -1.14 -17.77 -2.71
CA ASN A 202 -2.59 -17.69 -2.65
C ASN A 202 -3.14 -16.36 -3.15
N PHE A 203 -2.27 -15.41 -3.50
CA PHE A 203 -2.68 -14.18 -4.17
C PHE A 203 -2.71 -14.40 -5.68
N ASN A 204 -3.69 -13.85 -6.38
CA ASN A 204 -3.64 -13.75 -7.83
C ASN A 204 -2.78 -12.56 -8.26
N ASP A 205 -2.29 -12.61 -9.51
CA ASP A 205 -1.60 -11.48 -10.12
C ASP A 205 -2.59 -10.56 -10.82
N ASP A 206 -2.69 -9.31 -10.35
CA ASP A 206 -3.38 -8.23 -11.05
C ASP A 206 -2.34 -7.34 -11.75
N HIS A 207 -2.19 -7.54 -13.06
CA HIS A 207 -1.27 -6.77 -13.91
C HIS A 207 -1.56 -5.27 -13.84
N TRP A 208 -2.83 -4.88 -13.83
CA TRP A 208 -3.25 -3.48 -13.79
C TRP A 208 -2.95 -2.87 -12.42
N ARG A 209 -3.04 -3.67 -11.36
CA ARG A 209 -2.58 -3.27 -10.03
C ARG A 209 -1.06 -3.08 -9.99
N SER A 210 -0.27 -3.87 -10.72
CA SER A 210 1.16 -3.58 -10.89
C SER A 210 1.38 -2.25 -11.60
N LEU A 211 0.77 -2.07 -12.77
CA LEU A 211 0.93 -0.85 -13.59
C LEU A 211 0.55 0.42 -12.83
N SER A 212 -0.54 0.39 -12.07
CA SER A 212 -0.95 1.53 -11.22
C SER A 212 0.10 1.94 -10.20
N SER A 213 0.90 0.99 -9.68
CA SER A 213 2.01 1.30 -8.78
C SER A 213 3.25 1.80 -9.52
N PHE A 214 3.61 1.19 -10.65
CA PHE A 214 4.74 1.65 -11.44
C PHE A 214 4.53 3.05 -11.97
N VAL A 215 3.33 3.35 -12.48
CA VAL A 215 3.02 4.67 -13.04
C VAL A 215 2.97 5.78 -11.99
N ARG A 216 2.85 5.42 -10.71
CA ARG A 216 3.01 6.35 -9.59
C ARG A 216 4.49 6.72 -9.36
N LYS A 217 5.43 5.89 -9.81
CA LYS A 217 6.88 6.06 -9.68
C LYS A 217 7.57 6.40 -11.00
N THR A 218 6.86 7.08 -11.90
CA THR A 218 7.39 7.48 -13.21
C THR A 218 8.05 8.86 -13.16
N SER A 219 9.24 8.95 -13.72
CA SER A 219 9.97 10.18 -14.01
C SER A 219 10.63 10.12 -15.39
N ASN A 220 11.08 11.25 -15.90
CA ASN A 220 11.89 11.33 -17.11
C ASN A 220 12.87 12.51 -17.03
N ASN A 221 13.62 12.76 -18.10
CA ASN A 221 14.61 13.85 -18.16
C ASN A 221 14.03 15.26 -17.91
N THR A 222 12.73 15.49 -18.15
CA THR A 222 12.10 16.79 -17.84
C THR A 222 11.96 17.04 -16.34
N CYS A 223 12.09 16.00 -15.50
CA CYS A 223 12.13 16.13 -14.04
C CYS A 223 13.44 16.74 -13.53
N GLU A 224 14.56 16.51 -14.24
CA GLU A 224 15.91 16.88 -13.79
C GLU A 224 16.09 18.42 -13.71
N ASP A 225 15.44 19.15 -14.61
CA ASP A 225 15.56 20.60 -14.75
C ASP A 225 14.75 21.39 -13.72
N VAL A 226 13.78 20.77 -13.05
CA VAL A 226 12.82 21.52 -12.21
C VAL A 226 13.20 21.49 -10.74
N TYR A 227 13.78 20.40 -10.21
CA TYR A 227 13.96 20.27 -8.75
C TYR A 227 15.14 19.45 -8.24
N HIS A 228 15.99 18.86 -9.09
CA HIS A 228 17.07 17.96 -8.66
C HIS A 228 16.60 17.01 -7.53
N LEU A 229 15.64 16.08 -7.74
CA LEU A 229 15.47 14.83 -6.94
C LEU A 229 14.11 14.09 -7.05
N ASP A 230 13.06 14.58 -7.73
CA ASP A 230 11.76 13.85 -7.71
C ASP A 230 11.71 12.73 -8.78
N ASP A 231 11.88 11.48 -8.33
CA ASP A 231 11.77 10.25 -9.12
C ASP A 231 10.33 9.92 -9.57
N THR A 232 9.37 10.77 -9.22
CA THR A 232 7.94 10.59 -9.51
C THR A 232 7.30 11.77 -10.24
N CYS A 233 8.06 12.74 -10.74
CA CYS A 233 7.48 13.99 -11.27
C CYS A 233 6.51 13.78 -12.45
N MET A 234 6.63 12.68 -13.18
CA MET A 234 5.77 12.33 -14.32
C MET A 234 4.64 11.38 -13.95
N ARG A 235 4.43 11.09 -12.67
CA ARG A 235 3.44 10.12 -12.19
C ARG A 235 2.02 10.33 -12.72
N CYS A 236 1.24 9.27 -12.86
CA CYS A 236 -0.14 9.33 -13.39
C CYS A 236 -1.08 10.26 -12.60
N PHE A 237 -0.92 10.29 -11.27
CA PHE A 237 -1.82 10.93 -10.33
C PHE A 237 -1.08 11.37 -9.06
N VAL A 238 -1.70 12.24 -8.27
CA VAL A 238 -1.22 12.63 -6.93
C VAL A 238 -2.18 12.06 -5.91
N ARG A 239 -1.68 11.37 -4.88
CA ARG A 239 -2.58 10.94 -3.81
C ARG A 239 -3.21 12.15 -3.14
N GLU A 240 -4.42 11.97 -2.64
CA GLU A 240 -5.12 12.98 -1.86
C GLU A 240 -5.74 12.31 -0.64
N CYS A 241 -5.87 13.09 0.43
CA CYS A 241 -6.60 12.65 1.60
C CYS A 241 -8.09 12.98 1.41
N ASP A 242 -8.95 12.19 2.04
CA ASP A 242 -10.36 12.48 2.08
C ASP A 242 -10.67 13.75 2.90
N LYS A 243 -11.96 14.11 2.97
CA LYS A 243 -12.40 15.31 3.70
C LYS A 243 -12.12 15.26 5.21
N SER A 244 -11.84 14.09 5.74
CA SER A 244 -11.49 13.85 7.14
C SER A 244 -9.98 13.76 7.37
N GLY A 245 -9.16 13.88 6.32
CA GLY A 245 -7.70 13.76 6.39
C GLY A 245 -7.18 12.33 6.25
N LYS A 246 -8.06 11.33 6.07
CA LYS A 246 -7.68 9.92 5.93
C LYS A 246 -7.32 9.58 4.49
N GLY A 247 -6.52 8.54 4.30
CA GLY A 247 -6.25 8.02 2.95
C GLY A 247 -7.53 7.54 2.26
N ILE A 248 -7.65 7.82 0.95
CA ILE A 248 -8.76 7.29 0.14
C ILE A 248 -8.59 5.77 -0.03
N PRO A 249 -9.59 4.94 0.35
CA PRO A 249 -9.48 3.49 0.23
C PRO A 249 -9.29 3.02 -1.21
N PHE A 250 -8.44 2.01 -1.39
CA PHE A 250 -8.23 1.31 -2.67
C PHE A 250 -7.87 2.24 -3.84
N PHE A 251 -7.19 3.35 -3.56
CA PHE A 251 -6.83 4.39 -4.54
C PHE A 251 -6.23 3.79 -5.82
N GLU A 252 -5.18 2.99 -5.70
CA GLU A 252 -4.51 2.37 -6.85
C GLU A 252 -5.38 1.34 -7.58
N PHE A 253 -6.32 0.66 -6.90
CA PHE A 253 -7.24 -0.27 -7.56
C PHE A 253 -8.27 0.46 -8.45
N ARG A 254 -8.69 1.67 -8.08
CA ARG A 254 -9.55 2.51 -8.95
C ARG A 254 -8.81 2.90 -10.23
N TRP A 255 -7.54 3.26 -10.12
CA TRP A 255 -6.70 3.56 -11.27
C TRP A 255 -6.39 2.33 -12.12
N ALA A 256 -6.13 1.18 -11.49
CA ALA A 256 -5.98 -0.10 -12.17
C ALA A 256 -7.23 -0.46 -12.99
N TYR A 257 -8.43 -0.27 -12.43
CA TYR A 257 -9.70 -0.45 -13.15
C TYR A 257 -9.78 0.44 -14.38
N TYR A 258 -9.50 1.74 -14.24
CA TYR A 258 -9.53 2.68 -15.36
C TYR A 258 -8.54 2.32 -16.47
N MET A 259 -7.29 2.01 -16.12
CA MET A 259 -6.26 1.62 -17.09
C MET A 259 -6.67 0.37 -17.86
N ASN A 260 -7.27 -0.60 -17.16
CA ASN A 260 -7.80 -1.81 -17.77
C ASN A 260 -8.98 -1.51 -18.72
N ASP A 261 -9.92 -0.68 -18.30
CA ASP A 261 -11.06 -0.30 -19.14
C ASP A 261 -10.59 0.45 -20.39
N ALA A 262 -9.65 1.38 -20.24
CA ALA A 262 -9.04 2.11 -21.35
C ALA A 262 -8.23 1.21 -22.29
N PHE A 263 -7.65 0.12 -21.81
CA PHE A 263 -7.04 -0.89 -22.68
C PHE A 263 -8.07 -1.60 -23.55
N ASN A 264 -9.21 -1.96 -22.97
CA ASN A 264 -10.33 -2.61 -23.66
C ASN A 264 -11.16 -1.64 -24.52
N ASN A 265 -11.11 -0.36 -24.20
CA ASN A 265 -11.87 0.70 -24.84
C ASN A 265 -10.95 1.87 -25.22
N GLY A 266 -10.41 1.80 -26.44
CA GLY A 266 -9.54 2.84 -27.00
C GLY A 266 -10.15 4.24 -27.06
N ASP A 267 -11.48 4.38 -27.01
CA ASP A 267 -12.17 5.68 -27.03
C ASP A 267 -11.91 6.51 -25.75
N LEU A 268 -11.41 5.88 -24.69
CA LEU A 268 -11.01 6.58 -23.45
C LEU A 268 -9.66 7.31 -23.59
N TRP A 269 -8.94 7.09 -24.69
CA TRP A 269 -7.67 7.76 -24.96
C TRP A 269 -7.89 9.07 -25.71
N GLY A 270 -7.12 10.09 -25.35
CA GLY A 270 -7.09 11.35 -26.10
C GLY A 270 -6.45 11.24 -27.50
N GLY A 271 -5.74 10.14 -27.79
CA GLY A 271 -5.00 9.93 -29.04
C GLY A 271 -4.82 8.44 -29.38
N ASP A 272 -5.10 8.10 -30.65
CA ASP A 272 -5.00 6.73 -31.18
C ASP A 272 -3.54 6.21 -31.21
N ASP A 273 -2.57 7.09 -31.42
CA ASP A 273 -1.14 6.72 -31.43
C ASP A 273 -0.63 6.37 -30.02
N ASP A 274 -1.10 7.09 -28.99
CA ASP A 274 -0.75 6.81 -27.60
C ASP A 274 -1.32 5.46 -27.16
N TYR A 275 -2.60 5.20 -27.49
CA TYR A 275 -3.26 3.91 -27.24
C TYR A 275 -2.47 2.76 -27.88
N LYS A 276 -2.14 2.86 -29.17
CA LYS A 276 -1.39 1.83 -29.89
C LYS A 276 0.00 1.61 -29.30
N SER A 277 0.66 2.69 -28.88
CA SER A 277 1.99 2.62 -28.27
C SER A 277 1.93 1.89 -26.93
N PHE A 278 0.97 2.23 -26.08
CA PHE A 278 0.75 1.53 -24.81
C PHE A 278 0.39 0.06 -25.02
N VAL A 279 -0.58 -0.26 -25.89
CA VAL A 279 -0.99 -1.65 -26.18
C VAL A 279 0.19 -2.50 -26.62
N LYS A 280 1.12 -1.92 -27.41
CA LYS A 280 2.35 -2.61 -27.80
C LYS A 280 3.25 -2.86 -26.59
N ALA A 281 3.53 -1.84 -25.79
CA ALA A 281 4.38 -1.97 -24.60
C ALA A 281 3.79 -2.97 -23.60
N TYR A 282 2.47 -2.94 -23.38
CA TYR A 282 1.78 -3.88 -22.49
C TYR A 282 1.91 -5.33 -22.96
N LYS A 283 1.81 -5.60 -24.25
CA LYS A 283 2.00 -6.96 -24.80
C LYS A 283 3.42 -7.50 -24.64
N ASP A 284 4.39 -6.61 -24.43
CA ASP A 284 5.80 -6.95 -24.26
C ASP A 284 6.19 -7.02 -22.76
N VAL A 285 5.26 -6.79 -21.82
CA VAL A 285 5.55 -6.92 -20.38
C VAL A 285 5.87 -8.36 -20.00
N ASP A 286 6.81 -8.52 -19.09
CA ASP A 286 7.23 -9.83 -18.61
C ASP A 286 6.26 -10.37 -17.56
N ILE A 287 5.31 -11.20 -18.00
CA ILE A 287 4.38 -11.93 -17.14
C ILE A 287 5.02 -13.30 -16.81
N ASP A 288 5.63 -13.39 -15.63
CA ASP A 288 6.22 -14.63 -15.10
C ASP A 288 5.95 -14.74 -13.60
N LYS A 289 6.42 -15.82 -12.98
CA LYS A 289 6.31 -16.07 -11.55
C LYS A 289 7.24 -15.14 -10.77
N LEU A 290 6.81 -14.76 -9.56
CA LEU A 290 7.65 -14.07 -8.58
C LEU A 290 9.03 -14.76 -8.44
N GLY A 291 10.08 -13.94 -8.49
CA GLY A 291 11.49 -14.30 -8.56
C GLY A 291 12.08 -14.34 -9.96
N LYS A 292 11.29 -14.10 -11.01
CA LYS A 292 11.75 -14.13 -12.41
C LYS A 292 11.32 -12.92 -13.25
N ILE A 293 10.36 -12.14 -12.76
CA ILE A 293 9.79 -11.00 -13.49
C ILE A 293 10.86 -9.94 -13.73
N LYS A 294 10.96 -9.46 -14.96
CA LYS A 294 11.79 -8.32 -15.36
C LYS A 294 11.01 -7.02 -15.22
N THR A 295 11.18 -6.36 -14.08
CA THR A 295 10.50 -5.10 -13.71
C THR A 295 10.67 -3.97 -14.72
N SER A 296 11.80 -3.91 -15.44
CA SER A 296 12.03 -2.84 -16.43
C SER A 296 11.01 -2.81 -17.57
N THR A 297 10.40 -3.94 -17.92
CA THR A 297 9.35 -3.99 -18.96
C THR A 297 8.04 -3.37 -18.46
N TRP A 298 7.76 -3.52 -17.16
CA TRP A 298 6.61 -2.91 -16.50
C TRP A 298 6.79 -1.40 -16.31
N GLU A 299 8.02 -0.94 -16.06
CA GLU A 299 8.36 0.48 -16.04
C GLU A 299 8.10 1.13 -17.41
N GLU A 300 8.55 0.51 -18.50
CA GLU A 300 8.30 0.98 -19.87
C GLU A 300 6.79 1.02 -20.21
N ALA A 301 6.04 -0.03 -19.87
CA ALA A 301 4.60 -0.04 -20.08
C ALA A 301 3.88 1.02 -19.22
N ALA A 302 4.33 1.25 -17.99
CA ALA A 302 3.79 2.29 -17.13
C ALA A 302 4.04 3.70 -17.69
N GLU A 303 5.23 3.99 -18.24
CA GLU A 303 5.47 5.25 -18.95
C GLU A 303 4.47 5.49 -20.09
N GLY A 304 4.10 4.43 -20.81
CA GLY A 304 3.09 4.47 -21.87
C GLY A 304 1.68 4.82 -21.39
N LEU A 305 1.39 4.75 -20.08
CA LEU A 305 0.09 5.14 -19.51
C LEU A 305 -0.01 6.64 -19.20
N ILE A 306 1.10 7.39 -19.16
CA ILE A 306 1.05 8.82 -18.86
C ILE A 306 0.12 9.62 -19.79
N PRO A 307 0.10 9.41 -21.13
CA PRO A 307 -0.87 10.06 -21.99
C PRO A 307 -2.32 9.83 -21.61
N LEU A 308 -2.69 8.59 -21.24
CA LEU A 308 -4.03 8.26 -20.77
C LEU A 308 -4.32 9.01 -19.46
N CYS A 309 -3.43 8.89 -18.48
CA CYS A 309 -3.61 9.49 -17.16
C CYS A 309 -3.78 11.01 -17.19
N ARG A 310 -2.96 11.68 -17.99
CA ARG A 310 -2.86 13.14 -18.05
C ARG A 310 -3.77 13.78 -19.09
N TRP A 311 -4.56 13.00 -19.80
CA TRP A 311 -5.55 13.50 -20.75
C TRP A 311 -6.68 14.27 -20.03
N GLU A 312 -7.15 15.36 -20.64
CA GLU A 312 -8.18 16.23 -20.03
C GLU A 312 -9.50 15.50 -19.74
N GLY A 313 -9.86 14.50 -20.54
CA GLY A 313 -11.10 13.73 -20.34
C GLY A 313 -11.02 12.70 -19.21
N THR A 314 -9.83 12.36 -18.72
CA THR A 314 -9.66 11.40 -17.60
C THR A 314 -10.39 11.86 -16.34
N GLY A 315 -10.45 13.17 -16.09
CA GLY A 315 -11.19 13.73 -14.95
C GLY A 315 -12.70 13.52 -14.99
N SER A 316 -13.26 13.12 -16.13
CA SER A 316 -14.69 12.80 -16.28
C SER A 316 -15.00 11.31 -16.14
N TYR A 317 -13.99 10.45 -16.01
CA TYR A 317 -14.17 9.01 -15.87
C TYR A 317 -14.75 8.65 -14.50
N GLU A 318 -15.66 7.69 -14.50
CA GLU A 318 -16.25 7.14 -13.28
C GLU A 318 -16.08 5.62 -13.26
N VAL A 319 -15.45 5.12 -12.20
CA VAL A 319 -15.32 3.70 -11.92
C VAL A 319 -16.70 3.11 -11.63
N LYS A 320 -17.00 1.97 -12.26
CA LYS A 320 -18.31 1.28 -12.19
C LYS A 320 -18.26 0.00 -11.36
N LEU A 321 -17.41 0.00 -10.33
CA LEU A 321 -17.43 -1.00 -9.26
C LEU A 321 -18.24 -0.47 -8.09
N GLY A 322 -18.93 -1.34 -7.35
CA GLY A 322 -19.76 -0.91 -6.22
C GLY A 322 -18.97 -0.52 -4.97
N GLY A 323 -19.66 0.06 -3.99
CA GLY A 323 -19.11 0.35 -2.67
C GLY A 323 -18.04 1.45 -2.69
N ALA A 324 -16.94 1.25 -1.96
CA ALA A 324 -15.84 2.21 -1.89
C ALA A 324 -15.04 2.39 -3.18
N LEU A 325 -15.32 1.65 -4.25
CA LEU A 325 -14.63 1.80 -5.53
C LEU A 325 -15.41 2.66 -6.52
N GLU A 326 -16.71 2.90 -6.29
CA GLU A 326 -17.57 3.62 -7.22
C GLU A 326 -17.26 5.11 -7.25
N GLY A 327 -17.36 5.69 -8.45
CA GLY A 327 -17.33 7.14 -8.66
C GLY A 327 -16.06 7.64 -9.32
N SER A 328 -15.79 8.94 -9.17
CA SER A 328 -14.70 9.63 -9.86
C SER A 328 -13.32 9.08 -9.48
N LEU A 329 -12.39 9.18 -10.43
CA LEU A 329 -10.98 8.91 -10.16
C LEU A 329 -10.42 9.95 -9.19
N PRO A 330 -9.78 9.53 -8.08
CA PRO A 330 -9.16 10.44 -7.14
C PRO A 330 -7.79 10.91 -7.67
N GLY A 331 -7.37 12.11 -7.30
CA GLY A 331 -6.01 12.59 -7.57
C GLY A 331 -5.67 12.87 -9.04
N VAL A 332 -6.68 13.12 -9.89
CA VAL A 332 -6.50 13.38 -11.32
C VAL A 332 -5.67 14.64 -11.52
N VAL A 333 -4.64 14.53 -12.36
CA VAL A 333 -3.85 15.67 -12.83
C VAL A 333 -3.91 15.72 -14.35
N ALA A 334 -4.42 16.81 -14.90
CA ALA A 334 -4.42 17.03 -16.34
C ALA A 334 -3.14 17.73 -16.81
N GLY A 335 -2.70 17.39 -18.01
CA GLY A 335 -1.59 18.04 -18.69
C GLY A 335 -0.21 17.46 -18.37
N TRP A 336 0.75 17.91 -19.17
CA TRP A 336 2.09 17.33 -19.31
C TRP A 336 3.16 17.99 -18.44
N ASN A 337 2.78 18.98 -17.64
CA ASN A 337 3.74 19.63 -16.76
C ASN A 337 4.17 18.65 -15.65
N PRO A 338 5.47 18.62 -15.31
CA PRO A 338 5.97 17.93 -14.14
C PRO A 338 5.16 18.27 -12.89
N ILE A 339 4.71 17.24 -12.17
CA ILE A 339 4.13 17.40 -10.84
C ILE A 339 5.25 17.78 -9.88
N LYS A 340 4.91 18.62 -8.90
CA LYS A 340 5.84 19.14 -7.90
C LYS A 340 5.47 18.63 -6.52
N GLY A 341 6.48 18.22 -5.77
CA GLY A 341 6.35 17.81 -4.37
C GLY A 341 5.83 16.39 -4.23
N ASP A 342 5.89 15.91 -2.99
CA ASP A 342 5.48 14.57 -2.63
C ASP A 342 3.96 14.43 -2.52
N ASP A 343 3.48 13.19 -2.49
CA ASP A 343 2.11 12.89 -2.06
C ASP A 343 1.90 13.40 -0.61
N PRO A 344 0.71 13.89 -0.25
CA PRO A 344 0.42 14.27 1.13
C PRO A 344 0.48 13.06 2.06
N GLU A 345 0.91 13.30 3.30
CA GLU A 345 0.73 12.34 4.39
C GLU A 345 -0.74 12.36 4.82
N CYS A 346 -1.40 11.20 4.73
CA CYS A 346 -2.78 11.04 5.16
C CYS A 346 -2.84 10.15 6.40
N ASP A 347 -3.85 10.38 7.24
CA ASP A 347 -4.07 9.58 8.43
C ASP A 347 -4.41 8.13 8.06
N SER A 348 -3.89 7.19 8.86
CA SER A 348 -4.21 5.77 8.75
C SER A 348 -5.72 5.52 8.87
N PRO A 349 -6.25 4.47 8.23
CA PRO A 349 -7.61 4.03 8.45
C PRO A 349 -7.85 3.76 9.94
N ALA A 350 -9.04 4.08 10.44
CA ALA A 350 -9.40 3.91 11.84
C ALA A 350 -10.87 3.49 11.97
N CYS A 351 -11.16 2.64 12.95
CA CYS A 351 -12.48 2.06 13.17
C CYS A 351 -13.53 3.13 13.48
N THR A 352 -14.78 2.79 13.21
CA THR A 352 -15.90 3.62 13.61
C THR A 352 -16.14 3.44 15.12
N PRO A 353 -16.23 4.51 15.94
CA PRO A 353 -16.34 4.41 17.40
C PRO A 353 -17.52 3.56 17.91
N THR A 354 -18.60 3.44 17.12
CA THR A 354 -19.81 2.69 17.49
C THR A 354 -19.59 1.18 17.65
N ASN A 355 -18.59 0.60 17.00
CA ASN A 355 -18.34 -0.85 17.06
C ASN A 355 -17.46 -1.29 18.22
N GLN A 356 -16.83 -0.36 18.96
CA GLN A 356 -16.09 -0.69 20.18
C GLN A 356 -17.00 -0.80 21.41
N GLN A 357 -18.28 -0.40 21.32
CA GLN A 357 -19.10 -0.05 22.49
C GLN A 357 -20.32 -0.93 22.75
N THR A 358 -20.57 -2.00 21.99
CA THR A 358 -21.73 -2.88 22.20
C THR A 358 -21.63 -3.79 23.44
N ARG A 359 -20.58 -3.68 24.26
CA ARG A 359 -20.44 -4.46 25.52
C ARG A 359 -20.92 -3.77 26.80
N LEU A 360 -21.42 -2.53 26.75
CA LEU A 360 -21.89 -1.83 27.96
C LEU A 360 -23.41 -1.94 28.25
N ASP A 361 -24.23 -2.46 27.34
CA ASP A 361 -25.70 -2.40 27.47
C ASP A 361 -26.41 -3.74 27.77
N PHE A 362 -25.68 -4.78 28.19
CA PHE A 362 -26.29 -6.01 28.71
C PHE A 362 -25.66 -6.42 30.05
N ILE A 363 -26.08 -5.71 31.12
CA ILE A 363 -26.05 -6.19 32.50
C ILE A 363 -27.41 -6.79 32.84
#